data_AF-A0A429GA52-F1
#
_entry.id   AF-A0A429GA52-F1
#
_cell.length_a   1.000
_cell.length_b   1.000
_cell.length_c   1.000
_cell.angle_alpha   90.00
_cell.angle_beta   90.00
_cell.angle_gamma   90.00
#
_symmetry.space_group_name_H-M   'P 1'
#
loop_
_entity.id
_entity.type
_entity.pdbx_description
1 polymer ?
#
loop_
_entity_poly.entity_id
_entity_poly.type
_entity_poly.pdbx_seq_one_letter_code
_entity_poly.pdbx_strand_id
1 'polypeptide(L)' 'MSDEERSARIREIDEDLARMRGDIDPSVDGPHDMVDAGQNLAAREELAGQIEELEAERERLMRGT' A
#
# COMPACT_ATOMS: atom_id res chain seq x y z
N MET A 1 3.36 -19.98 -12.95
CA MET A 1 2.16 -19.47 -12.30
C MET A 1 0.99 -19.80 -13.21
N SER A 2 0.09 -20.63 -12.73
CA SER A 2 -1.21 -20.91 -13.32
C SER A 2 -2.13 -19.69 -13.19
N ASP A 3 -3.22 -19.67 -13.95
CA ASP A 3 -4.21 -18.60 -13.88
C ASP A 3 -4.85 -18.50 -12.49
N GLU A 4 -5.05 -19.64 -11.81
CA GLU A 4 -5.60 -19.69 -10.45
C GLU A 4 -4.63 -19.09 -9.42
N GLU A 5 -3.35 -19.45 -9.49
CA GLU A 5 -2.31 -18.84 -8.65
C GLU A 5 -2.21 -17.32 -8.90
N ARG A 6 -2.30 -16.90 -10.18
CA ARG A 6 -2.29 -15.48 -10.55
C ARG A 6 -3.48 -14.73 -9.97
N SER A 7 -4.69 -15.26 -10.13
CA SER A 7 -5.90 -14.66 -9.59
C SER A 7 -5.86 -14.59 -8.05
N ALA A 8 -5.34 -15.62 -7.39
CA ALA A 8 -5.14 -15.61 -5.94
C ALA A 8 -4.17 -14.49 -5.52
N ARG A 9 -3.04 -14.36 -6.22
CA ARG A 9 -2.05 -13.31 -5.93
C ARG A 9 -2.60 -11.90 -6.15
N ILE A 10 -3.37 -11.68 -7.22
CA ILE A 10 -4.04 -10.38 -7.46
C ILE A 10 -4.97 -10.04 -6.30
N ARG A 11 -5.73 -11.01 -5.79
CA ARG A 11 -6.63 -10.80 -4.66
C ARG A 11 -5.89 -10.45 -3.37
N GLU A 12 -4.79 -11.15 -3.07
CA GLU A 12 -3.93 -10.81 -1.93
C GLU A 12 -3.41 -9.36 -2.03
N ILE A 13 -2.93 -8.96 -3.21
CA ILE A 13 -2.44 -7.60 -3.45
C ILE A 13 -3.56 -6.57 -3.26
N ASP A 14 -4.77 -6.85 -3.75
CA ASP A 14 -5.92 -5.95 -3.57
C ASP A 14 -6.30 -5.79 -2.09
N GLU A 15 -6.26 -6.88 -1.30
CA GLU A 15 -6.53 -6.86 0.15
C GLU A 15 -5.44 -6.06 0.91
N ASP A 16 -4.17 -6.23 0.55
CA ASP A 16 -3.06 -5.48 1.13
C ASP A 16 -3.10 -3.99 0.79
N LEU A 17 -3.39 -3.64 -0.46
CA LEU A 17 -3.55 -2.25 -0.90
C LEU A 17 -4.69 -1.55 -0.16
N ALA A 18 -5.82 -2.23 0.04
CA ALA A 18 -6.96 -1.67 0.77
C ALA A 18 -6.59 -1.36 2.23
N ARG A 19 -5.86 -2.26 2.90
CA ARG A 19 -5.37 -2.06 4.26
C ARG A 19 -4.37 -0.91 4.35
N MET A 20 -3.33 -0.92 3.51
CA MET A 20 -2.30 0.12 3.51
C MET A 20 -2.88 1.51 3.23
N ARG A 21 -3.80 1.63 2.27
CA ARG A 21 -4.46 2.92 2.00
C ARG A 21 -5.34 3.40 3.15
N GLY A 22 -5.92 2.48 3.93
CA GLY A 22 -6.61 2.83 5.18
C GLY A 22 -5.68 3.36 6.25
N ASP A 23 -4.45 2.83 6.33
CA ASP A 23 -3.43 3.26 7.30
C ASP A 23 -2.84 4.66 6.99
N ILE A 24 -2.93 5.15 5.75
CA ILE A 24 -2.53 6.52 5.36
C ILE A 24 -3.45 7.59 5.94
N ASP A 25 -4.70 7.24 6.29
CA ASP A 25 -5.71 8.16 6.81
C ASP A 25 -5.93 7.99 8.33
N PRO A 26 -4.95 8.30 9.20
CA PRO A 26 -5.26 8.57 10.58
C PRO A 26 -5.76 10.01 10.64
N SER A 27 -7.07 10.19 10.86
CA SER A 27 -7.63 11.48 11.25
C SER A 27 -6.76 12.11 12.33
N VAL A 28 -6.11 13.22 11.98
CA VAL A 28 -5.03 13.83 12.75
C VAL A 28 -5.63 14.69 13.89
N ASP A 29 -6.31 14.05 14.84
CA ASP A 29 -6.93 14.73 16.00
C ASP A 29 -5.94 14.79 17.17
N GLY A 30 -4.97 15.73 17.12
CA GLY A 30 -4.06 15.98 18.24
C GLY A 30 -3.01 17.07 17.98
N PRO A 31 -2.51 17.78 19.01
CA PRO A 31 -1.49 18.81 18.86
C PRO A 31 -0.12 18.16 18.54
N HIS A 32 0.20 18.07 17.24
CA HIS A 32 1.45 17.49 16.75
C HIS A 32 2.67 18.37 17.06
N ASP A 33 3.70 17.78 17.68
CA ASP A 33 5.04 18.37 17.72
C ASP A 33 5.82 18.09 16.41
N MET A 34 6.91 18.83 16.16
CA MET A 34 7.66 18.69 14.90
C MET A 34 8.37 17.33 14.75
N VAL A 35 8.59 16.59 15.84
CA VAL A 35 9.23 15.27 15.82
C VAL A 35 8.21 14.24 15.34
N ASP A 36 6.98 14.30 15.86
CA ASP A 36 5.86 13.50 15.40
C ASP A 36 5.55 13.77 13.93
N ALA A 37 5.65 15.01 13.47
CA ALA A 37 5.42 15.36 12.05
C ALA A 37 6.48 14.75 11.10
N GLY A 38 7.75 14.71 11.50
CA GLY A 38 8.83 14.11 10.70
C GLY A 38 8.76 12.58 10.66
N GLN A 39 8.44 11.94 11.78
CA GLN A 39 8.21 10.49 11.83
C GLN A 39 6.96 10.08 11.07
N ASN A 40 5.90 10.90 11.12
CA ASN A 40 4.70 10.72 10.33
C ASN A 40 4.98 10.82 8.82
N LEU A 41 5.82 11.76 8.39
CA LEU A 41 6.22 11.90 6.99
C LEU A 41 7.02 10.69 6.49
N ALA A 42 8.06 10.26 7.21
CA ALA A 42 8.88 9.12 6.80
C ALA A 42 8.07 7.82 6.71
N ALA A 43 7.18 7.59 7.67
CA ALA A 43 6.28 6.43 7.66
C ALA A 43 5.29 6.48 6.48
N ARG A 44 4.78 7.66 6.13
CA ARG A 44 3.91 7.86 4.95
C ARG A 44 4.65 7.61 3.64
N GLU A 45 5.88 8.09 3.52
CA GLU A 45 6.72 7.87 2.33
C GLU A 45 7.07 6.39 2.16
N GLU A 46 7.44 5.70 3.24
CA GLU A 46 7.69 4.25 3.23
C GLU A 46 6.45 3.48 2.77
N LEU A 47 5.29 3.80 3.33
CA LEU A 47 4.04 3.13 3.00
C LEU A 47 3.56 3.47 1.58
N ALA A 48 3.80 4.69 1.09
CA ALA A 48 3.56 5.06 -0.30
C ALA A 48 4.44 4.25 -1.27
N GLY A 49 5.72 4.03 -0.93
CA GLY A 49 6.61 3.18 -1.73
C GLY A 49 6.12 1.72 -1.79
N GLN A 50 5.68 1.16 -0.67
CA GLN A 50 5.10 -0.19 -0.63
C GLN A 50 3.85 -0.32 -1.51
N ILE A 51 2.98 0.70 -1.49
CA ILE A 51 1.79 0.75 -2.36
C ILE A 51 2.19 0.77 -3.83
N GLU A 52 3.17 1.60 -4.22
CA GLU A 52 3.64 1.68 -5.62
C GLU A 52 4.18 0.33 -6.12
N GLU A 53 4.98 -0.37 -5.31
CA GLU A 53 5.52 -1.68 -5.66
C GLU A 53 4.42 -2.73 -5.88
N LEU A 54 3.41 -2.75 -5.00
CA LEU A 54 2.26 -3.66 -5.08
C LEU A 54 1.38 -3.35 -6.29
N GLU A 55 1.12 -2.07 -6.58
CA GLU A 55 0.38 -1.65 -7.77
C GLU A 55 1.09 -2.07 -9.06
N ALA A 56 2.42 -1.91 -9.12
CA ALA A 56 3.22 -2.34 -10.25
C ALA A 56 3.26 -3.88 -10.40
N GLU A 57 3.28 -4.64 -9.30
CA GLU A 57 3.11 -6.10 -9.34
C GLU A 57 1.74 -6.48 -9.90
N ARG A 58 0.66 -5.91 -9.36
CA ARG A 58 -0.71 -6.14 -9.80
C ARG A 58 -0.90 -5.85 -11.29
N GLU A 59 -0.38 -4.74 -11.77
CA GLU A 59 -0.47 -4.35 -13.18
C GLU A 59 0.26 -5.36 -14.09
N ARG A 60 1.45 -5.82 -13.68
CA ARG A 60 2.19 -6.88 -14.41
C ARG A 60 1.40 -8.18 -14.46
N LEU A 61 0.77 -8.58 -13.36
CA LEU A 61 -0.08 -9.77 -13.31
C LEU A 61 -1.33 -9.63 -14.18
N MET A 62 -1.94 -8.44 -14.27
CA MET A 62 -3.09 -8.21 -15.14
C MET A 62 -2.73 -8.19 -16.62
N ARG A 63 -1.58 -7.62 -16.99
CA ARG A 63 -1.14 -7.48 -18.39
C ARG A 63 -0.53 -8.75 -18.98
N GLY A 64 -0.05 -9.68 -18.14
CA GLY A 64 0.65 -10.89 -18.61
C GLY A 64 -0.27 -11.99 -19.15
N THR A 65 -1.41 -11.66 -19.75
CA THR A 65 -2.30 -12.61 -20.47
C THR A 65 -1.85 -12.81 -21.90
#